data_AF-A0A2V6G8V5-F1
#
_entry.id   AF-A0A2V6G8V5-F1
#
_cell.length_a   1.000
_cell.length_b   1.000
_cell.length_c   1.000
_cell.angle_alpha   90.00
_cell.angle_beta   90.00
_cell.angle_gamma   90.00
#
_symmetry.space_group_name_H-M   'P 1'
#
loop_
_entity.id
_entity.type
_entity.pdbx_description
1 polymer ?
#
loop_
_entity_poly.entity_id
_entity_poly.type
_entity_poly.pdbx_seq_one_letter_code
_entity_poly.pdbx_strand_id
1 'polypeptide(L)' 'MKRNGSGKIRVGIIGVGNCASSLVQGVQFYRNVAGEQFVPGLMHVDLGGYRVEDIEFSAAFDI' A
#
# COMPACT_ATOMS: atom_id res chain seq x y z
N MET A 1 6.01 -8.22 -18.16
CA MET A 1 7.11 -7.62 -17.38
C MET A 1 7.45 -8.59 -16.25
N LYS A 2 8.69 -9.11 -16.15
CA LYS A 2 9.06 -10.10 -15.13
C LYS A 2 9.29 -9.41 -13.78
N ARG A 3 8.60 -9.84 -12.71
CA ARG A 3 8.80 -9.36 -11.34
C ARG A 3 10.09 -9.98 -10.78
N ASN A 4 11.16 -9.21 -10.67
CA ASN A 4 12.38 -9.63 -9.98
C ASN A 4 12.22 -9.23 -8.49
N GLY A 5 11.83 -10.19 -7.63
CA GLY A 5 11.57 -9.98 -6.19
C GLY A 5 10.22 -10.56 -5.75
N SER A 6 9.94 -10.61 -4.44
CA SER A 6 8.71 -11.18 -3.83
C SER A 6 7.40 -10.49 -4.24
N GLY A 7 7.46 -9.50 -5.15
CA GLY A 7 6.33 -8.68 -5.55
C GLY A 7 5.96 -7.58 -4.55
N LYS A 8 6.59 -7.55 -3.37
CA LYS A 8 6.28 -6.57 -2.32
C LYS A 8 6.97 -5.24 -2.52
N ILE A 9 6.25 -4.16 -2.20
CA ILE A 9 6.74 -2.79 -2.09
C ILE A 9 7.07 -2.54 -0.62
N ARG A 10 8.36 -2.45 -0.31
CA ARG A 10 8.83 -2.21 1.06
C ARG A 10 8.75 -0.72 1.38
N VAL A 11 7.88 -0.36 2.33
CA VAL A 11 7.62 1.04 2.71
C VAL A 11 8.19 1.31 4.10
N GLY A 12 8.95 2.41 4.21
CA GLY A 12 9.38 2.99 5.48
C GLY A 12 8.54 4.23 5.81
N ILE A 13 8.12 4.38 7.06
CA ILE A 13 7.37 5.54 7.56
C ILE A 13 8.31 6.42 8.40
N ILE A 14 8.31 7.73 8.17
CA ILE A 14 8.99 8.72 9.01
C ILE A 14 7.91 9.68 9.54
N GLY A 15 7.69 9.68 10.85
CA GLY A 15 6.57 10.33 11.51
C GLY A 15 5.33 9.42 11.53
N VAL A 16 5.09 8.81 12.68
CA VAL A 16 3.97 7.92 12.99
C VAL A 16 2.82 8.73 13.61
N GLY A 17 2.27 9.63 12.80
CA GLY A 17 1.09 10.44 13.15
C GLY A 17 -0.20 9.95 12.49
N ASN A 18 -1.21 10.83 12.47
CA ASN A 18 -2.52 10.53 11.88
C ASN A 18 -2.43 10.13 10.39
N CYS A 19 -1.54 10.75 9.62
CA CYS A 19 -1.34 10.39 8.21
C CYS A 19 -0.82 8.95 8.04
N ALA A 20 0.14 8.55 8.88
CA ALA A 20 0.65 7.19 8.90
C ALA A 20 -0.46 6.19 9.30
N SER A 21 -1.26 6.54 10.32
CA SER A 21 -2.40 5.74 10.76
C SER A 21 -3.43 5.53 9.63
N SER A 22 -3.86 6.61 8.96
CA SER A 22 -4.80 6.53 7.84
C SER A 22 -4.25 5.73 6.67
N LEU A 23 -2.95 5.84 6.37
CA LEU A 23 -2.30 5.06 5.32
C LEU A 23 -2.28 3.57 5.66
N VAL A 24 -1.81 3.19 6.85
CA VAL A 24 -1.74 1.80 7.29
C VAL A 24 -3.13 1.16 7.33
N GLN A 25 -4.12 1.88 7.87
CA GLN A 25 -5.51 1.40 7.91
C GLN A 25 -6.10 1.29 6.51
N GLY A 26 -5.88 2.28 5.63
CA GLY A 26 -6.35 2.24 4.25
C GLY A 26 -5.78 1.04 3.49
N VAL A 27 -4.48 0.76 3.64
CA VAL A 27 -3.85 -0.42 3.05
C VAL A 27 -4.48 -1.71 3.55
N GLN A 28 -4.72 -1.83 4.87
CA GLN A 28 -5.38 -3.01 5.43
C GLN A 28 -6.84 -3.15 4.98
N PHE A 29 -7.57 -2.04 4.90
CA PHE A 29 -8.98 -2.02 4.52
C PHE A 29 -9.18 -2.43 3.05
N TYR A 30 -8.32 -1.94 2.15
CA TYR A 30 -8.43 -2.21 0.71
C TYR A 30 -7.60 -3.40 0.20
N ARG A 31 -6.97 -4.18 1.09
CA ARG A 31 -6.09 -5.29 0.67
C ARG A 31 -6.77 -6.35 -0.21
N ASN A 32 -8.08 -6.56 -0.07
CA ASN A 32 -8.82 -7.59 -0.81
C ASN A 32 -9.57 -7.05 -2.03
N VAL A 33 -9.37 -5.78 -2.42
CA VAL A 33 -10.09 -5.19 -3.56
C VAL A 33 -9.60 -5.83 -4.86
N ALA A 34 -10.55 -6.20 -5.72
CA ALA A 34 -10.27 -6.71 -7.06
C ALA A 34 -9.68 -5.61 -7.97
N GLY A 35 -8.74 -5.97 -8.85
CA GLY A 35 -7.90 -5.03 -9.60
C GLY A 35 -8.63 -3.98 -10.47
N GLU A 36 -9.90 -4.22 -10.84
CA GLU A 36 -10.70 -3.32 -11.69
C GLU A 36 -11.86 -2.65 -10.94
N GLN A 37 -11.98 -2.84 -9.62
CA GLN A 37 -13.07 -2.25 -8.84
C GLN A 37 -12.83 -0.75 -8.61
N PHE A 38 -13.89 0.07 -8.71
CA PHE A 38 -13.82 1.46 -8.28
C PHE A 38 -13.69 1.55 -6.75
N VAL A 39 -12.66 2.26 -6.28
CA VAL A 39 -12.45 2.55 -4.85
C VAL A 39 -12.36 4.07 -4.65
N PRO A 40 -13.23 4.66 -3.83
CA PRO A 40 -13.13 6.08 -3.50
C PRO A 40 -11.75 6.44 -2.94
N GLY A 41 -11.10 7.44 -3.54
CA GLY A 41 -9.77 7.90 -3.11
C GLY A 41 -8.58 7.16 -3.74
N LEU A 42 -8.81 6.08 -4.50
CA LEU A 42 -7.77 5.46 -5.33
C LEU A 42 -8.06 5.74 -6.80
N MET A 43 -7.09 6.32 -7.51
CA MET A 43 -7.21 6.53 -8.96
C MET A 43 -7.13 5.19 -9.72
N HIS A 44 -6.30 4.26 -9.24
CA HIS A 44 -6.10 2.94 -9.82
C HIS A 44 -5.92 1.92 -8.69
N VAL A 45 -6.62 0.79 -8.74
CA VAL A 45 -6.45 -0.31 -7.77
C VAL A 45 -5.25 -1.19 -8.11
N ASP A 46 -5.00 -1.36 -9.41
CA ASP A 46 -3.78 -1.93 -9.95
C ASP A 46 -3.01 -0.84 -10.72
N LEU A 47 -1.82 -0.50 -10.24
CA LEU A 47 -0.93 0.46 -10.89
C LEU A 47 0.32 -0.27 -11.37
N GLY A 48 0.34 -0.64 -12.66
CA GLY A 48 1.51 -1.26 -13.28
C GLY A 48 1.82 -2.67 -12.74
N GLY A 49 0.80 -3.41 -12.28
CA GLY A 49 0.93 -4.72 -11.66
C GLY A 49 1.14 -4.66 -10.14
N TYR A 50 1.03 -3.49 -9.53
CA TYR A 50 1.09 -3.30 -8.08
C TYR A 50 -0.29 -2.99 -7.53
N ARG A 51 -0.73 -3.80 -6.57
CA ARG A 51 -1.98 -3.62 -5.84
C ARG A 51 -1.71 -3.12 -4.43
N VAL A 52 -2.75 -2.62 -3.76
CA VAL A 52 -2.66 -2.15 -2.37
C VAL A 52 -2.06 -3.21 -1.43
N GLU A 53 -2.39 -4.48 -1.64
CA GLU A 53 -1.85 -5.63 -0.87
C GLU A 53 -0.35 -5.89 -1.06
N ASP A 54 0.27 -5.30 -2.08
CA ASP A 54 1.71 -5.41 -2.29
C ASP A 54 2.51 -4.48 -1.36
N ILE A 55 1.86 -3.52 -0.70
CA ILE A 55 2.51 -2.63 0.27
C ILE A 55 2.85 -3.40 1.55
N GLU A 56 4.14 -3.45 1.87
CA GLU A 56 4.69 -4.05 3.08
C GLU A 56 5.41 -2.98 3.90
N PHE A 57 4.81 -2.55 5.01
CA PHE A 57 5.46 -1.64 5.95
C PHE A 57 6.61 -2.36 6.64
N SER A 58 7.84 -2.00 6.27
CA SER A 58 9.08 -2.67 6.71
C SER A 58 9.82 -1.92 7.80
N ALA A 59 9.55 -0.62 7.98
CA ALA A 59 10.19 0.22 8.98
C ALA A 59 9.28 1.41 9.35
N ALA A 60 9.43 1.92 10.57
CA ALA A 60 8.80 3.16 11.01
C ALA A 60 9.72 3.86 12.02
N PHE A 61 9.81 5.18 11.95
CA PHE A 61 10.61 6.02 12.85
C PHE A 61 9.82 7.25 13.30
N ASP A 62 9.93 7.60 14.58
CA ASP A 62 9.40 8.82 15.21
C ASP A 62 10.40 9.31 16.27
N ILE A 63 10.15 10.45 16.93
CA ILE A 63 11.04 11.03 17.97
C ILE A 63 10.90 10.34 19.32
#